data_AF-A0A1B6EX28-F1
#
_entry.id   AF-A0A1B6EX28-F1
#
_cell.length_a   1.000
_cell.length_b   1.000
_cell.length_c   1.000
_cell.angle_alpha   90.00
_cell.angle_beta   90.00
_cell.angle_gamma   90.00
#
_symmetry.space_group_name_H-M   'P 1'
#
loop_
_entity.id
_entity.type
_entity.pdbx_description
1 polymer ?
#
loop_
_entity_poly.entity_id
_entity_poly.type
_entity_poly.pdbx_seq_one_letter_code
_entity_poly.pdbx_strand_id
1 'polypeptide(L)'
;MQDKRMTETEEKAYEKFTLGYFVKEVNNEAIQKDFIWCLNFAAEAHKDQKRKDIECTPYINHPIGVAYIISEEAGITSLDLLRGCLLHDTVEDTSVVIDVIRARFGDYIANLVEEVTDDKSLPKQKRKDLQVIHARTSSPQAKMVKLADKLYNLRDLDRSLPKGWTEERRREYYEWAFQVCEGLRGINPKLEEKLDNFFKTKGLITEREPIEGPLDSIPWPDHEELKLIIAAANLAARNHRRRFLFDAPNSVPYINHPISVAFIITEEAEIYDTSVLCAAMLCDVVGEDNTTIEDIEEMFGRDVGILVAELCSHTSSTEDKFKIQMNKAHSLSYHAKVIILAGMIDNCRRLEVFEPQGWSQQMRENYFKWAFQLCTALANTHPQLELELDNIWIGQGLKKFPMQSKEEPQCI
;
A
#
# COMPACT_ATOMS: atom_id res chain seq x y z
N MET A 1 -40.11 13.85 14.58
CA MET A 1 -38.97 13.44 15.43
C MET A 1 -37.98 14.57 15.43
N GLN A 2 -37.45 14.94 16.60
CA GLN A 2 -36.74 16.20 16.81
C GLN A 2 -35.45 16.30 15.99
N ASP A 3 -35.38 17.38 15.22
CA ASP A 3 -34.22 17.96 14.57
C ASP A 3 -33.08 18.15 15.59
N LYS A 4 -32.08 17.26 15.56
CA LYS A 4 -30.90 17.35 16.44
C LYS A 4 -29.86 18.23 15.75
N ARG A 5 -29.93 19.53 16.04
CA ARG A 5 -28.81 20.46 15.79
C ARG A 5 -27.58 19.98 16.56
N MET A 6 -26.43 20.06 15.91
CA MET A 6 -25.13 19.82 16.56
C MET A 6 -25.00 20.71 17.80
N THR A 7 -24.37 20.18 18.84
CA THR A 7 -24.07 20.95 20.05
C THR A 7 -22.98 21.98 19.76
N GLU A 8 -22.96 23.08 20.49
CA GLU A 8 -21.89 24.11 20.42
C GLU A 8 -20.47 23.54 20.60
N THR A 9 -20.35 22.37 21.25
CA THR A 9 -19.06 21.69 21.43
C THR A 9 -18.66 20.90 20.18
N GLU A 10 -19.63 20.30 19.49
CA GLU A 10 -19.45 19.64 18.20
C GLU A 10 -19.16 20.67 17.09
N GLU A 11 -19.83 21.83 17.10
CA GLU A 11 -19.54 22.95 16.17
C GLU A 11 -18.12 23.52 16.38
N LYS A 12 -17.67 23.72 17.63
CA LYS A 12 -16.31 24.21 17.89
C LYS A 12 -15.23 23.18 17.57
N ALA A 13 -15.51 21.88 17.77
CA ALA A 13 -14.64 20.82 17.30
C ALA A 13 -14.58 20.82 15.76
N TYR A 14 -15.72 20.98 15.09
CA TYR A 14 -15.83 21.09 13.63
C TYR A 14 -15.11 22.31 13.07
N GLU A 15 -15.25 23.51 13.65
CA GLU A 15 -14.56 24.74 13.21
C GLU A 15 -13.04 24.66 13.46
N LYS A 16 -12.61 24.16 14.62
CA LYS A 16 -11.18 23.97 14.91
C LYS A 16 -10.54 22.93 13.98
N PHE A 17 -11.33 21.93 13.56
CA PHE A 17 -10.94 20.87 12.64
C PHE A 17 -10.92 21.34 11.17
N THR A 18 -11.91 22.14 10.74
CA THR A 18 -12.03 22.64 9.36
C THR A 18 -11.16 23.85 9.06
N LEU A 19 -10.90 24.77 10.00
CA LEU A 19 -10.04 25.94 9.78
C LEU A 19 -8.55 25.71 10.08
N GLY A 20 -8.19 24.64 10.80
CA GLY A 20 -6.81 24.44 11.26
C GLY A 20 -5.81 24.00 10.19
N TYR A 21 -6.28 23.35 9.13
CA TYR A 21 -5.42 22.78 8.07
C TYR A 21 -6.12 22.86 6.71
N PHE A 22 -6.42 24.08 6.25
CA PHE A 22 -6.52 24.29 4.81
C PHE A 22 -5.11 24.15 4.24
N VAL A 23 -4.86 22.95 3.74
CA VAL A 23 -3.71 22.54 2.93
C VAL A 23 -3.49 23.62 1.86
N LYS A 24 -2.34 24.32 1.94
CA LYS A 24 -1.76 25.06 0.79
C LYS A 24 -1.90 24.15 -0.42
N GLU A 25 -2.33 24.63 -1.59
CA GLU A 25 -2.36 23.84 -2.83
C GLU A 25 -1.13 22.92 -2.91
N VAL A 26 -1.31 21.64 -2.58
CA VAL A 26 -0.25 20.64 -2.70
C VAL A 26 -0.40 20.13 -4.12
N ASN A 27 0.62 20.36 -4.95
CA ASN A 27 0.67 19.77 -6.29
C ASN A 27 0.55 18.25 -6.16
N ASN A 28 -0.16 17.62 -7.10
CA ASN A 28 -0.34 16.17 -7.19
C ASN A 28 0.97 15.42 -6.91
N GLU A 29 2.09 15.86 -7.49
CA GLU A 29 3.41 15.26 -7.29
C GLU A 29 3.76 14.99 -5.82
N ALA A 30 3.53 15.99 -4.96
CA ALA A 30 3.79 15.86 -3.54
C ALA A 30 2.80 14.90 -2.86
N ILE A 31 1.54 14.84 -3.31
CA ILE A 31 0.54 13.86 -2.84
C ILE A 31 0.96 12.43 -3.20
N GLN A 32 1.35 12.16 -4.47
CA GLN A 32 1.78 10.82 -4.87
C GLN A 32 3.05 10.39 -4.14
N LYS A 33 4.04 11.29 -4.04
CA LYS A 33 5.27 11.05 -3.27
C LYS A 33 4.97 10.62 -1.85
N ASP A 34 4.17 11.42 -1.17
CA ASP A 34 3.85 11.20 0.23
C ASP A 34 2.97 9.96 0.46
N PHE A 35 2.09 9.63 -0.49
CA PHE A 35 1.28 8.42 -0.45
C PHE A 35 2.14 7.17 -0.63
N ILE A 36 3.00 7.14 -1.66
CA ILE A 36 3.92 6.03 -1.92
C ILE A 36 4.88 5.81 -0.75
N TRP A 37 5.37 6.89 -0.14
CA TRP A 37 6.17 6.78 1.07
C TRP A 37 5.32 6.20 2.21
N CYS A 38 4.11 6.69 2.48
CA CYS A 38 3.26 6.07 3.52
C CYS A 38 3.03 4.57 3.30
N LEU A 39 2.82 4.15 2.05
CA LEU A 39 2.66 2.74 1.67
C LEU A 39 3.94 1.94 1.92
N ASN A 40 5.10 2.45 1.52
CA ASN A 40 6.40 1.81 1.79
C ASN A 40 6.71 1.71 3.28
N PHE A 41 6.38 2.75 4.06
CA PHE A 41 6.53 2.72 5.53
C PHE A 41 5.71 1.59 6.16
N ALA A 42 4.43 1.47 5.77
CA ALA A 42 3.56 0.41 6.28
C ALA A 42 4.07 -0.98 5.86
N ALA A 43 4.54 -1.14 4.62
CA ALA A 43 5.09 -2.39 4.12
C ALA A 43 6.33 -2.84 4.92
N GLU A 44 7.22 -1.90 5.24
CA GLU A 44 8.41 -2.19 6.04
C GLU A 44 8.11 -2.45 7.52
N ALA A 45 7.17 -1.72 8.11
CA ALA A 45 6.75 -1.94 9.49
C ALA A 45 6.14 -3.35 9.67
N HIS A 46 5.37 -3.82 8.69
CA HIS A 46 4.65 -5.09 8.73
C HIS A 46 5.37 -6.25 8.02
N LYS A 47 6.62 -6.09 7.59
CA LYS A 47 7.33 -7.09 6.77
C LYS A 47 7.48 -8.48 7.40
N ASP A 48 7.50 -8.56 8.73
CA ASP A 48 7.60 -9.83 9.46
C ASP A 48 6.25 -10.35 9.97
N GLN A 49 5.17 -9.59 9.74
CA GLN A 49 3.83 -9.92 10.22
C GLN A 49 3.03 -10.68 9.16
N LYS A 50 2.26 -11.66 9.62
CA LYS A 50 1.35 -12.46 8.79
C LYS A 50 -0.07 -12.42 9.33
N ARG A 51 -1.04 -12.52 8.42
CA ARG A 51 -2.45 -12.77 8.73
C ARG A 51 -2.61 -14.17 9.32
N LYS A 52 -3.77 -14.38 9.97
CA LYS A 52 -4.08 -15.62 10.70
C LYS A 52 -4.86 -16.63 9.85
N ASP A 53 -5.04 -16.33 8.57
CA ASP A 53 -5.61 -17.21 7.57
C ASP A 53 -4.71 -18.43 7.33
N ILE A 54 -5.23 -19.43 6.61
CA ILE A 54 -4.52 -20.70 6.36
C ILE A 54 -3.23 -20.46 5.55
N GLU A 55 -3.24 -19.52 4.61
CA GLU A 55 -2.11 -19.21 3.74
C GLU A 55 -1.04 -18.36 4.43
N CYS A 56 -1.33 -17.86 5.64
CA CYS A 56 -0.47 -16.92 6.37
C CYS A 56 -0.09 -15.71 5.49
N THR A 57 -1.12 -15.11 4.86
CA THR A 57 -0.97 -14.00 3.93
C THR A 57 -0.17 -12.86 4.57
N PRO A 58 0.79 -12.22 3.88
CA PRO A 58 1.50 -11.05 4.38
C PRO A 58 0.59 -9.96 4.95
N TYR A 59 0.89 -9.45 6.15
CA TYR A 59 -0.02 -8.55 6.86
C TYR A 59 -0.31 -7.25 6.10
N ILE A 60 0.65 -6.72 5.34
CA ILE A 60 0.49 -5.52 4.51
C ILE A 60 -0.70 -5.59 3.52
N ASN A 61 -1.17 -6.78 3.15
CA ASN A 61 -2.40 -6.96 2.37
C ASN A 61 -3.63 -6.36 3.07
N HIS A 62 -3.66 -6.36 4.41
CA HIS A 62 -4.75 -5.83 5.20
C HIS A 62 -4.78 -4.30 5.18
N PRO A 63 -3.74 -3.55 5.61
CA PRO A 63 -3.76 -2.09 5.50
C PRO A 63 -4.02 -1.58 4.08
N ILE A 64 -3.44 -2.21 3.05
CA ILE A 64 -3.74 -1.88 1.63
C ILE A 64 -5.22 -2.12 1.31
N GLY A 65 -5.77 -3.25 1.75
CA GLY A 65 -7.18 -3.59 1.53
C GLY A 65 -8.17 -2.69 2.28
N VAL A 66 -7.81 -2.22 3.47
CA VAL A 66 -8.59 -1.22 4.22
C VAL A 66 -8.59 0.11 3.46
N ALA A 67 -7.43 0.57 2.99
CA ALA A 67 -7.33 1.77 2.16
C ALA A 67 -8.12 1.62 0.84
N TYR A 68 -8.09 0.44 0.21
CA TYR A 68 -8.87 0.12 -0.99
C TYR A 68 -10.38 0.17 -0.76
N ILE A 69 -10.87 -0.31 0.40
CA ILE A 69 -12.29 -0.18 0.77
C ILE A 69 -12.69 1.30 0.86
N ILE A 70 -11.84 2.16 1.42
CA ILE A 70 -12.09 3.59 1.48
C ILE A 70 -12.12 4.22 0.08
N SER A 71 -11.12 3.96 -0.75
CA SER A 71 -11.04 4.56 -2.09
C SER A 71 -12.11 4.06 -3.05
N GLU A 72 -12.28 2.74 -3.17
CA GLU A 72 -13.18 2.14 -4.17
C GLU A 72 -14.63 2.06 -3.71
N GLU A 73 -14.84 1.66 -2.46
CA GLU A 73 -16.19 1.32 -1.98
C GLU A 73 -16.87 2.47 -1.27
N ALA A 74 -16.12 3.30 -0.52
CA ALA A 74 -16.64 4.55 0.01
C ALA A 74 -16.57 5.69 -1.02
N GLY A 75 -15.65 5.61 -1.98
CA GLY A 75 -15.42 6.67 -2.97
C GLY A 75 -14.69 7.87 -2.37
N ILE A 76 -13.75 7.64 -1.43
CA ILE A 76 -13.01 8.71 -0.76
C ILE A 76 -11.51 8.51 -1.01
N THR A 77 -10.88 9.54 -1.55
CA THR A 77 -9.47 9.55 -1.98
C THR A 77 -8.62 10.54 -1.17
N SER A 78 -9.13 10.98 -0.01
CA SER A 78 -8.40 11.86 0.90
C SER A 78 -7.08 11.25 1.35
N LEU A 79 -5.98 11.91 1.00
CA LEU A 79 -4.62 11.46 1.31
C LEU A 79 -4.47 11.10 2.79
N ASP A 80 -4.96 11.95 3.68
CA ASP A 80 -4.80 11.75 5.12
C ASP A 80 -5.63 10.58 5.66
N LEU A 81 -6.83 10.35 5.13
CA LEU A 81 -7.64 9.20 5.50
C LEU A 81 -6.99 7.90 5.00
N LEU A 82 -6.46 7.90 3.78
CA LEU A 82 -5.78 6.76 3.18
C LEU A 82 -4.48 6.44 3.92
N ARG A 83 -3.70 7.45 4.32
CA ARG A 83 -2.55 7.30 5.23
C ARG A 83 -2.97 6.68 6.56
N GLY A 84 -4.04 7.19 7.17
CA GLY A 84 -4.60 6.61 8.39
C GLY A 84 -4.93 5.13 8.25
N CYS A 85 -5.49 4.72 7.10
CA CYS A 85 -5.77 3.31 6.80
C CYS A 85 -4.50 2.47 6.64
N LEU A 86 -3.49 2.98 5.94
CA LEU A 86 -2.21 2.26 5.77
C LEU A 86 -1.45 2.10 7.09
N LEU A 87 -1.60 3.06 8.02
CA LEU A 87 -0.85 3.13 9.27
C LEU A 87 -1.58 2.58 10.50
N HIS A 88 -2.88 2.26 10.40
CA HIS A 88 -3.74 2.03 11.59
C HIS A 88 -3.21 0.96 12.55
N ASP A 89 -2.54 -0.08 12.05
CA ASP A 89 -1.99 -1.16 12.87
C ASP A 89 -0.48 -1.03 13.14
N THR A 90 0.18 0.00 12.60
CA THR A 90 1.66 0.12 12.70
C THR A 90 2.11 0.29 14.15
N VAL A 91 1.46 1.17 14.91
CA VAL A 91 1.77 1.38 16.34
C VAL A 91 1.24 0.23 17.20
N GLU A 92 0.12 -0.39 16.79
CA GLU A 92 -0.51 -1.47 17.54
C GLU A 92 0.29 -2.78 17.51
N ASP A 93 0.81 -3.16 16.32
CA ASP A 93 1.32 -4.52 16.05
C ASP A 93 2.81 -4.58 15.67
N THR A 94 3.50 -3.44 15.61
CA THR A 94 4.92 -3.39 15.22
C THR A 94 5.78 -2.69 16.28
N SER A 95 7.05 -2.42 15.96
CA SER A 95 7.95 -1.65 16.83
C SER A 95 7.86 -0.13 16.63
N VAL A 96 7.03 0.33 15.69
CA VAL A 96 6.82 1.75 15.43
C VAL A 96 6.17 2.42 16.64
N VAL A 97 6.73 3.55 17.08
CA VAL A 97 6.16 4.39 18.13
C VAL A 97 5.46 5.60 17.54
N ILE A 98 4.45 6.13 18.24
CA ILE A 98 3.62 7.22 17.73
C ILE A 98 4.42 8.49 17.39
N ASP A 99 5.54 8.74 18.06
CA ASP A 99 6.42 9.88 17.77
C ASP A 99 7.10 9.78 16.40
N VAL A 100 7.33 8.56 15.88
CA VAL A 100 7.82 8.35 14.51
C VAL A 100 6.74 8.76 13.51
N ILE A 101 5.48 8.38 13.77
CA ILE A 101 4.34 8.79 12.93
C ILE A 101 4.21 10.31 12.95
N ARG A 102 4.27 10.93 14.12
CA ARG A 102 4.19 12.38 14.30
C ARG A 102 5.31 13.12 13.57
N ALA A 103 6.55 12.64 13.68
CA ALA A 103 7.70 13.25 13.03
C ALA A 103 7.62 13.20 11.50
N ARG A 104 7.11 12.09 10.93
CA ARG A 104 7.06 11.90 9.47
C ARG A 104 5.79 12.43 8.81
N PHE A 105 4.64 12.27 9.45
CA PHE A 105 3.32 12.52 8.86
C PHE A 105 2.53 13.65 9.56
N GLY A 106 3.08 14.21 10.64
CA GLY A 106 2.48 15.32 11.38
C GLY A 106 1.47 14.88 12.45
N ASP A 107 1.06 15.85 13.26
CA ASP A 107 0.18 15.62 14.42
C ASP A 107 -1.18 15.06 14.04
N TYR A 108 -1.73 15.48 12.90
CA TYR A 108 -3.04 15.04 12.46
C TYR A 108 -3.09 13.52 12.24
N ILE A 109 -2.14 12.98 11.46
CA ILE A 109 -2.04 11.55 11.19
C ILE A 109 -1.69 10.77 12.46
N ALA A 110 -0.79 11.31 13.30
CA ALA A 110 -0.47 10.69 14.58
C ALA A 110 -1.72 10.57 15.47
N ASN A 111 -2.52 11.62 15.62
CA ASN A 111 -3.73 11.58 16.43
C ASN A 111 -4.76 10.59 15.87
N LEU A 112 -4.91 10.52 14.54
CA LEU A 112 -5.77 9.53 13.89
C LEU A 112 -5.31 8.09 14.17
N VAL A 113 -4.02 7.81 14.03
CA VAL A 113 -3.43 6.49 14.33
C VAL A 113 -3.59 6.14 15.81
N GLU A 114 -3.39 7.10 16.72
CA GLU A 114 -3.59 6.91 18.15
C GLU A 114 -5.05 6.57 18.50
N GLU A 115 -6.03 7.24 17.86
CA GLU A 115 -7.47 6.97 18.08
C GLU A 115 -7.93 5.58 17.61
N VAL A 116 -7.21 4.95 16.68
CA VAL A 116 -7.50 3.63 16.13
C VAL A 116 -6.62 2.51 16.70
N THR A 117 -5.62 2.86 17.52
CA THR A 117 -4.71 1.90 18.17
C THR A 117 -5.29 1.40 19.50
N ASP A 118 -5.38 0.08 19.67
CA ASP A 118 -5.74 -0.49 20.97
C ASP A 118 -4.53 -0.53 21.94
N ASP A 119 -4.79 -0.28 23.23
CA ASP A 119 -3.80 -0.47 24.30
C ASP A 119 -3.51 -1.96 24.55
N LYS A 120 -2.39 -2.46 24.01
CA LYS A 120 -1.93 -3.86 24.15
C LYS A 120 -1.54 -4.26 25.58
N SER A 121 -1.42 -3.32 26.52
CA SER A 121 -1.20 -3.65 27.93
C SER A 121 -2.45 -4.23 28.61
N LEU A 122 -3.64 -3.99 28.02
CA LEU A 122 -4.91 -4.48 28.55
C LEU A 122 -5.24 -5.90 28.07
N PRO A 123 -5.96 -6.69 28.89
CA PRO A 123 -6.48 -7.98 28.47
C PRO A 123 -7.35 -7.87 27.21
N LYS A 124 -7.28 -8.87 26.32
CA LYS A 124 -7.99 -8.88 25.04
C LYS A 124 -9.49 -8.58 25.15
N GLN A 125 -10.17 -9.14 26.15
CA GLN A 125 -11.60 -8.88 26.34
C GLN A 125 -11.86 -7.41 26.70
N LYS A 126 -11.01 -6.81 27.53
CA LYS A 126 -11.12 -5.40 27.91
C LYS A 126 -10.93 -4.48 26.71
N ARG A 127 -9.99 -4.79 25.81
CA ARG A 127 -9.80 -4.05 24.55
C ARG A 127 -11.05 -4.10 23.67
N LYS A 128 -11.64 -5.30 23.52
CA LYS A 128 -12.90 -5.48 22.79
C LYS A 128 -14.05 -4.63 23.36
N ASP A 129 -14.19 -4.60 24.68
CA ASP A 129 -15.22 -3.81 25.34
C ASP A 129 -15.00 -2.30 25.14
N LEU A 130 -13.74 -1.84 25.21
CA LEU A 130 -13.37 -0.45 24.95
C LEU A 130 -13.65 -0.02 23.50
N GLN A 131 -13.45 -0.89 22.51
CA GLN A 131 -13.82 -0.57 21.12
C GLN A 131 -15.31 -0.26 20.98
N VAL A 132 -16.19 -1.00 21.68
CA VAL A 132 -17.64 -0.73 21.66
C VAL A 132 -17.97 0.60 22.35
N ILE A 133 -17.31 0.89 23.49
CA ILE A 133 -17.53 2.12 24.26
C ILE A 133 -17.06 3.36 23.48
N HIS A 134 -15.84 3.32 22.92
CA HIS A 134 -15.22 4.45 22.22
C HIS A 134 -15.72 4.64 20.79
N ALA A 135 -16.43 3.66 20.22
CA ALA A 135 -16.96 3.76 18.86
C ALA A 135 -17.78 5.04 18.65
N ARG A 136 -18.68 5.37 19.59
CA ARG A 136 -19.58 6.53 19.48
C ARG A 136 -18.85 7.87 19.51
N THR A 137 -17.77 7.95 20.29
CA THR A 137 -17.01 9.18 20.56
C THR A 137 -15.79 9.36 19.67
N SER A 138 -15.50 8.40 18.78
CA SER A 138 -14.38 8.49 17.83
C SER A 138 -14.59 9.63 16.83
N SER A 139 -13.50 10.26 16.36
CA SER A 139 -13.57 11.25 15.29
C SER A 139 -14.16 10.66 13.99
N PRO A 140 -14.70 11.49 13.07
CA PRO A 140 -15.22 11.03 11.79
C PRO A 140 -14.23 10.16 11.01
N GLN A 141 -12.95 10.55 10.96
CA GLN A 141 -11.87 9.82 10.29
C GLN A 141 -11.58 8.49 10.97
N ALA A 142 -11.47 8.47 12.30
CA ALA A 142 -11.27 7.23 13.03
C ALA A 142 -12.46 6.28 12.84
N LYS A 143 -13.70 6.79 12.74
CA LYS A 143 -14.86 5.97 12.41
C LYS A 143 -14.77 5.38 11.01
N MET A 144 -14.36 6.15 10.00
CA MET A 144 -14.13 5.64 8.64
C MET A 144 -13.11 4.50 8.62
N VAL A 145 -11.95 4.69 9.25
CA VAL A 145 -10.90 3.66 9.34
C VAL A 145 -11.43 2.42 10.06
N LYS A 146 -12.12 2.58 11.20
CA LYS A 146 -12.69 1.46 11.97
C LYS A 146 -13.78 0.71 11.19
N LEU A 147 -14.64 1.40 10.44
CA LEU A 147 -15.66 0.76 9.59
C LEU A 147 -15.01 -0.08 8.48
N ALA A 148 -14.02 0.48 7.78
CA ALA A 148 -13.30 -0.22 6.73
C ALA A 148 -12.49 -1.43 7.27
N ASP A 149 -11.81 -1.27 8.40
CA ASP A 149 -11.12 -2.36 9.11
C ASP A 149 -12.09 -3.50 9.46
N LYS A 150 -13.26 -3.19 10.05
CA LYS A 150 -14.27 -4.20 10.38
C LYS A 150 -14.79 -4.87 9.12
N LEU A 151 -15.12 -4.13 8.06
CA LEU A 151 -15.60 -4.71 6.81
C LEU A 151 -14.57 -5.65 6.18
N TYR A 152 -13.29 -5.26 6.16
CA TYR A 152 -12.21 -6.12 5.66
C TYR A 152 -12.11 -7.41 6.45
N ASN A 153 -12.01 -7.31 7.79
CA ASN A 153 -11.87 -8.47 8.66
C ASN A 153 -13.08 -9.40 8.64
N LEU A 154 -14.29 -8.85 8.53
CA LEU A 154 -15.52 -9.65 8.39
C LEU A 154 -15.52 -10.46 7.09
N ARG A 155 -15.13 -9.84 5.97
CA ARG A 155 -15.00 -10.54 4.68
C ARG A 155 -13.90 -11.60 4.71
N ASP A 156 -12.78 -11.31 5.37
CA ASP A 156 -11.67 -12.25 5.50
C ASP A 156 -12.08 -13.50 6.30
N LEU A 157 -12.77 -13.31 7.43
CA LEU A 157 -13.32 -14.39 8.26
C LEU A 157 -14.40 -15.22 7.55
N ASP A 158 -15.15 -14.62 6.64
CA ASP A 158 -16.16 -15.33 5.85
C ASP A 158 -15.52 -16.20 4.78
N ARG A 159 -14.43 -15.71 4.17
CA ARG A 159 -13.64 -16.44 3.17
C ARG A 159 -12.82 -17.58 3.78
N SER A 160 -12.16 -17.34 4.91
CA SER A 160 -11.27 -18.32 5.54
C SER A 160 -11.31 -18.21 7.05
N LEU A 161 -11.54 -19.35 7.70
CA LEU A 161 -11.49 -19.43 9.16
C LEU A 161 -10.03 -19.36 9.62
N PRO A 162 -9.68 -18.47 10.57
CA PRO A 162 -8.30 -18.39 11.06
C PRO A 162 -7.84 -19.68 11.71
N LYS A 163 -6.54 -19.96 11.64
CA LYS A 163 -5.96 -21.19 12.19
C LYS A 163 -6.30 -21.35 13.68
N GLY A 164 -6.93 -22.47 14.02
CA GLY A 164 -7.33 -22.80 15.40
C GLY A 164 -8.58 -22.09 15.92
N TRP A 165 -9.31 -21.36 15.08
CA TRP A 165 -10.63 -20.83 15.45
C TRP A 165 -11.71 -21.89 15.27
N THR A 166 -12.74 -21.81 16.11
CA THR A 166 -13.99 -22.56 15.95
C THR A 166 -15.03 -21.69 15.25
N GLU A 167 -16.07 -22.33 14.72
CA GLU A 167 -17.24 -21.66 14.17
C GLU A 167 -17.98 -20.78 15.20
N GLU A 168 -17.99 -21.23 16.46
CA GLU A 168 -18.53 -20.45 17.57
C GLU A 168 -17.74 -19.15 17.77
N ARG A 169 -16.40 -19.22 17.80
CA ARG A 169 -15.55 -18.04 17.93
C ARG A 169 -15.68 -17.08 16.74
N ARG A 170 -15.94 -17.60 15.53
CA ARG A 170 -16.24 -16.77 14.36
C ARG A 170 -17.55 -16.00 14.56
N ARG A 171 -18.59 -16.67 15.06
CA ARG A 171 -19.88 -16.03 15.38
C ARG A 171 -19.74 -14.97 16.46
N GLU A 172 -19.00 -15.25 17.54
CA GLU A 172 -18.69 -14.27 18.60
C GLU A 172 -17.98 -13.03 18.03
N TYR A 173 -17.11 -13.21 17.03
CA TYR A 173 -16.49 -12.08 16.35
C TYR A 173 -17.50 -11.26 15.56
N TYR A 174 -18.42 -11.91 14.82
CA TYR A 174 -19.47 -11.21 14.08
C TYR A 174 -20.38 -10.40 15.00
N GLU A 175 -20.80 -10.98 16.13
CA GLU A 175 -21.62 -10.31 17.15
C GLU A 175 -20.90 -9.11 17.76
N TRP A 176 -19.61 -9.27 18.12
CA TRP A 176 -18.80 -8.18 18.64
C TRP A 176 -18.58 -7.07 17.61
N ALA A 177 -18.23 -7.42 16.37
CA ALA A 177 -18.02 -6.45 15.30
C ALA A 177 -19.32 -5.68 15.00
N PHE A 178 -20.47 -6.36 15.04
CA PHE A 178 -21.77 -5.72 14.93
C PHE A 178 -21.96 -4.65 16.01
N GLN A 179 -21.72 -4.96 17.29
CA GLN A 179 -21.83 -4.00 18.38
C GLN A 179 -20.91 -2.78 18.22
N VAL A 180 -19.67 -2.99 17.74
CA VAL A 180 -18.75 -1.89 17.43
C VAL A 180 -19.32 -1.02 16.31
N CYS A 181 -19.74 -1.64 15.19
CA CYS A 181 -20.28 -0.93 14.04
C CYS A 181 -21.53 -0.11 14.38
N GLU A 182 -22.38 -0.56 15.30
CA GLU A 182 -23.53 0.22 15.79
C GLU A 182 -23.12 1.56 16.41
N GLY A 183 -21.96 1.63 17.05
CA GLY A 183 -21.42 2.88 17.59
C GLY A 183 -20.75 3.78 16.53
N LEU A 184 -20.39 3.23 15.38
CA LEU A 184 -19.66 3.93 14.31
C LEU A 184 -20.57 4.54 13.23
N ARG A 185 -21.88 4.25 13.26
CA ARG A 185 -22.85 4.66 12.23
C ARG A 185 -23.04 6.18 12.12
N GLY A 186 -23.67 6.59 11.01
CA GLY A 186 -23.95 7.98 10.66
C GLY A 186 -22.74 8.67 10.04
N ILE A 187 -21.85 7.91 9.42
CA ILE A 187 -20.56 8.38 8.91
C ILE A 187 -20.45 8.10 7.42
N ASN A 188 -20.78 6.90 6.94
CA ASN A 188 -20.71 6.67 5.50
C ASN A 188 -21.79 5.68 5.07
N PRO A 189 -22.84 6.13 4.37
CA PRO A 189 -23.96 5.27 4.03
C PRO A 189 -23.54 4.08 3.16
N LYS A 190 -22.55 4.25 2.26
CA LYS A 190 -22.07 3.17 1.38
C LYS A 190 -21.38 2.05 2.17
N LEU A 191 -20.49 2.39 3.11
CA LEU A 191 -19.81 1.40 3.96
C LEU A 191 -20.77 0.75 4.95
N GLU A 192 -21.66 1.54 5.55
CA GLU A 192 -22.67 1.06 6.49
C GLU A 192 -23.65 0.09 5.81
N GLU A 193 -24.06 0.37 4.57
CA GLU A 193 -24.89 -0.54 3.77
C GLU A 193 -24.18 -1.87 3.52
N LYS A 194 -22.88 -1.84 3.16
CA LYS A 194 -22.09 -3.06 2.94
C LYS A 194 -21.96 -3.90 4.22
N LEU A 195 -21.73 -3.26 5.35
CA LEU A 195 -21.71 -3.91 6.66
C LEU A 195 -23.09 -4.48 7.02
N ASP A 196 -24.16 -3.72 6.79
CA ASP A 196 -25.53 -4.17 7.05
C ASP A 196 -25.87 -5.38 6.20
N ASN A 197 -25.54 -5.36 4.91
CA ASN A 197 -25.72 -6.51 4.02
C ASN A 197 -24.93 -7.72 4.51
N PHE A 198 -23.69 -7.53 4.98
CA PHE A 198 -22.95 -8.62 5.61
C PHE A 198 -23.68 -9.17 6.85
N PHE A 199 -24.08 -8.32 7.80
CA PHE A 199 -24.74 -8.73 9.03
C PHE A 199 -26.12 -9.37 8.81
N LYS A 200 -26.86 -8.95 7.78
CA LYS A 200 -28.10 -9.61 7.32
C LYS A 200 -27.84 -11.07 6.94
N THR A 201 -26.78 -11.34 6.16
CA THR A 201 -26.44 -12.72 5.78
C THR A 201 -26.08 -13.60 6.97
N LYS A 202 -25.71 -13.00 8.11
CA LYS A 202 -25.39 -13.71 9.37
C LYS A 202 -26.55 -13.73 10.37
N GLY A 203 -27.72 -13.17 10.02
CA GLY A 203 -28.91 -13.14 10.87
C GLY A 203 -28.81 -12.20 12.08
N LEU A 204 -27.88 -11.23 12.04
CA LEU A 204 -27.66 -10.29 13.15
C LEU A 204 -28.56 -9.05 13.07
N ILE A 205 -29.09 -8.74 11.89
CA ILE A 205 -30.07 -7.68 11.66
C ILE A 205 -31.10 -8.11 10.61
N THR A 206 -32.26 -7.43 10.60
CA THR A 206 -33.30 -7.60 9.60
C THR A 206 -33.21 -6.49 8.54
N GLU A 207 -34.24 -5.68 8.34
CA GLU A 207 -34.21 -4.49 7.49
C GLU A 207 -34.16 -3.25 8.36
N ARG A 208 -33.33 -2.29 7.96
CA ARG A 208 -33.30 -0.95 8.55
C ARG A 208 -32.94 0.06 7.47
N GLU A 209 -33.52 1.25 7.62
CA GLU A 209 -33.26 2.39 6.74
C GLU A 209 -31.80 2.86 6.88
N PRO A 210 -31.18 3.34 5.79
CA PRO A 210 -29.91 4.05 5.85
C PRO A 210 -29.98 5.21 6.85
N ILE A 211 -28.90 5.45 7.59
CA ILE A 211 -28.76 6.64 8.40
C ILE A 211 -28.07 7.68 7.53
N GLU A 212 -28.79 8.74 7.16
CA GLU A 212 -28.16 9.94 6.61
C GLU A 212 -27.24 10.51 7.69
N GLY A 213 -25.95 10.58 7.37
CA GLY A 213 -24.90 11.03 8.28
C GLY A 213 -24.41 12.43 7.92
N PRO A 214 -23.87 13.21 8.88
CA PRO A 214 -23.24 14.52 8.62
C PRO A 214 -22.06 14.48 7.63
N LEU A 215 -21.64 13.31 7.17
CA LEU A 215 -20.42 13.12 6.39
C LEU A 215 -20.57 13.27 4.88
N ASP A 216 -21.79 13.42 4.37
CA ASP A 216 -21.99 14.04 3.04
C ASP A 216 -21.53 15.51 3.05
N SER A 217 -21.29 16.10 4.24
CA SER A 217 -20.87 17.50 4.41
C SER A 217 -19.42 17.71 4.86
N ILE A 218 -18.65 16.66 5.20
CA ILE A 218 -17.22 16.82 5.51
C ILE A 218 -16.45 16.87 4.18
N PRO A 219 -15.68 17.94 3.92
CA PRO A 219 -14.86 18.01 2.72
C PRO A 219 -13.74 16.99 2.83
N TRP A 220 -13.82 15.92 2.04
CA TRP A 220 -12.71 15.03 1.79
C TRP A 220 -11.96 15.56 0.56
N PRO A 221 -10.73 16.08 0.70
CA PRO A 221 -9.95 16.49 -0.47
C PRO A 221 -9.81 15.30 -1.42
N ASP A 222 -10.24 15.48 -2.66
CA ASP A 222 -10.27 14.43 -3.67
C ASP A 222 -8.96 14.39 -4.44
N HIS A 223 -8.39 13.19 -4.57
CA HIS A 223 -7.19 12.88 -5.33
C HIS A 223 -7.38 11.58 -6.10
N GLU A 224 -8.10 11.65 -7.22
CA GLU A 224 -8.45 10.49 -8.07
C GLU A 224 -7.22 9.67 -8.49
N GLU A 225 -6.03 10.27 -8.61
CA GLU A 225 -4.80 9.54 -8.90
C GLU A 225 -4.46 8.50 -7.81
N LEU A 226 -4.75 8.80 -6.54
CA LEU A 226 -4.52 7.85 -5.44
C LEU A 226 -5.42 6.63 -5.55
N LYS A 227 -6.61 6.78 -6.13
CA LYS A 227 -7.54 5.66 -6.36
C LYS A 227 -6.89 4.59 -7.22
N LEU A 228 -6.31 4.98 -8.35
CA LEU A 228 -5.59 4.07 -9.25
C LEU A 228 -4.37 3.43 -8.58
N ILE A 229 -3.57 4.21 -7.84
CA ILE A 229 -2.37 3.70 -7.16
C ILE A 229 -2.75 2.67 -6.07
N ILE A 230 -3.80 2.94 -5.28
CA ILE A 230 -4.30 2.01 -4.27
C ILE A 230 -4.85 0.75 -4.91
N ALA A 231 -5.60 0.88 -6.01
CA ALA A 231 -6.11 -0.27 -6.74
C ALA A 231 -4.96 -1.14 -7.29
N ALA A 232 -3.90 -0.54 -7.81
CA ALA A 232 -2.71 -1.24 -8.29
C ALA A 232 -1.98 -1.95 -7.15
N ALA A 233 -1.77 -1.28 -6.01
CA ALA A 233 -1.16 -1.85 -4.81
C ALA A 233 -2.00 -3.03 -4.26
N ASN A 234 -3.33 -2.92 -4.25
CA ASN A 234 -4.23 -3.98 -3.80
C ASN A 234 -4.21 -5.19 -4.75
N LEU A 235 -4.18 -4.97 -6.06
CA LEU A 235 -4.05 -6.06 -7.04
C LEU A 235 -2.70 -6.78 -6.90
N ALA A 236 -1.62 -6.01 -6.78
CA ALA A 236 -0.27 -6.54 -6.59
C ALA A 236 -0.15 -7.34 -5.29
N ALA A 237 -0.66 -6.80 -4.18
CA ALA A 237 -0.64 -7.46 -2.87
C ALA A 237 -1.37 -8.81 -2.93
N ARG A 238 -2.55 -8.83 -3.56
CA ARG A 238 -3.33 -10.07 -3.76
C ARG A 238 -2.55 -11.09 -4.59
N ASN A 239 -2.04 -10.72 -5.76
CA ASN A 239 -1.29 -11.62 -6.64
C ASN A 239 -0.02 -12.18 -5.95
N HIS A 240 0.65 -11.36 -5.15
CA HIS A 240 1.89 -11.74 -4.47
C HIS A 240 1.69 -12.30 -3.06
N ARG A 241 0.45 -12.57 -2.62
CA ARG A 241 0.14 -13.03 -1.25
C ARG A 241 0.83 -14.34 -0.83
N ARG A 242 1.33 -15.13 -1.79
CA ARG A 242 2.05 -16.40 -1.55
C ARG A 242 3.54 -16.31 -1.86
N ARG A 243 4.02 -15.17 -2.35
CA ARG A 243 5.41 -14.96 -2.78
C ARG A 243 6.18 -14.24 -1.68
N PHE A 244 7.40 -14.70 -1.45
CA PHE A 244 8.36 -14.11 -0.53
C PHE A 244 9.64 -13.78 -1.29
N LEU A 245 10.37 -12.77 -0.82
CA LEU A 245 11.66 -12.41 -1.39
C LEU A 245 12.68 -13.52 -1.11
N PHE A 246 13.39 -13.95 -2.15
CA PHE A 246 14.41 -14.98 -2.05
C PHE A 246 15.73 -14.44 -1.49
N ASP A 247 15.94 -13.13 -1.66
CA ASP A 247 17.12 -12.34 -1.31
C ASP A 247 17.01 -11.62 0.04
N ALA A 248 16.00 -11.98 0.84
CA ALA A 248 15.77 -11.48 2.18
C ALA A 248 15.53 -12.67 3.14
N PRO A 249 15.48 -12.46 4.47
CA PRO A 249 15.00 -13.49 5.38
C PRO A 249 13.64 -14.04 4.91
N ASN A 250 13.42 -15.36 5.00
CA ASN A 250 12.24 -16.09 4.49
C ASN A 250 10.86 -15.63 5.04
N SER A 251 10.79 -14.50 5.73
CA SER A 251 9.57 -13.83 6.17
C SER A 251 9.14 -12.69 5.25
N VAL A 252 10.05 -12.06 4.49
CA VAL A 252 9.74 -10.80 3.80
C VAL A 252 8.84 -11.04 2.56
N PRO A 253 7.65 -10.44 2.51
CA PRO A 253 6.71 -10.58 1.40
C PRO A 253 7.26 -10.01 0.09
N TYR A 254 6.97 -10.67 -1.04
CA TYR A 254 7.39 -10.16 -2.35
C TYR A 254 6.76 -8.81 -2.69
N ILE A 255 5.54 -8.52 -2.22
CA ILE A 255 4.86 -7.23 -2.44
C ILE A 255 5.68 -6.03 -1.94
N ASN A 256 6.59 -6.21 -0.97
CA ASN A 256 7.51 -5.15 -0.55
C ASN A 256 8.42 -4.70 -1.69
N HIS A 257 8.79 -5.57 -2.64
CA HIS A 257 9.64 -5.20 -3.77
C HIS A 257 8.95 -4.21 -4.72
N PRO A 258 7.78 -4.49 -5.33
CA PRO A 258 7.08 -3.49 -6.15
C PRO A 258 6.79 -2.17 -5.42
N ILE A 259 6.49 -2.22 -4.11
CA ILE A 259 6.30 -1.02 -3.29
C ILE A 259 7.61 -0.21 -3.16
N SER A 260 8.73 -0.88 -2.89
CA SER A 260 10.06 -0.26 -2.82
C SER A 260 10.50 0.32 -4.17
N VAL A 261 10.17 -0.36 -5.28
CA VAL A 261 10.43 0.15 -6.64
C VAL A 261 9.68 1.45 -6.87
N ALA A 262 8.38 1.52 -6.55
CA ALA A 262 7.62 2.75 -6.65
C ALA A 262 8.19 3.86 -5.74
N PHE A 263 8.64 3.50 -4.54
CA PHE A 263 9.30 4.43 -3.61
C PHE A 263 10.60 5.01 -4.18
N ILE A 264 11.48 4.19 -4.75
CA ILE A 264 12.71 4.65 -5.42
C ILE A 264 12.38 5.57 -6.60
N ILE A 265 11.34 5.26 -7.39
CA ILE A 265 10.89 6.12 -8.49
C ILE A 265 10.47 7.49 -7.97
N THR A 266 9.73 7.56 -6.86
CA THR A 266 9.30 8.86 -6.30
C THR A 266 10.39 9.62 -5.55
N GLU A 267 11.30 8.93 -4.84
CA GLU A 267 12.30 9.58 -3.98
C GLU A 267 13.61 9.88 -4.70
N GLU A 268 14.01 9.05 -5.66
CA GLU A 268 15.31 9.14 -6.33
C GLU A 268 15.18 9.52 -7.80
N ALA A 269 14.15 9.05 -8.50
CA ALA A 269 13.88 9.51 -9.88
C ALA A 269 13.03 10.78 -9.92
N GLU A 270 12.39 11.17 -8.82
CA GLU A 270 11.45 12.29 -8.75
C GLU A 270 10.34 12.22 -9.83
N ILE A 271 9.89 10.99 -10.13
CA ILE A 271 8.78 10.75 -11.07
C ILE A 271 7.52 10.42 -10.27
N TYR A 272 6.45 11.16 -10.57
CA TYR A 272 5.17 11.07 -9.87
C TYR A 272 4.00 10.70 -10.81
N ASP A 273 4.32 10.28 -12.03
CA ASP A 273 3.33 9.87 -13.03
C ASP A 273 2.56 8.64 -12.53
N THR A 274 1.23 8.77 -12.43
CA THR A 274 0.34 7.72 -11.93
C THR A 274 0.48 6.42 -12.71
N SER A 275 0.63 6.47 -14.04
CA SER A 275 0.75 5.28 -14.87
C SER A 275 2.08 4.56 -14.63
N VAL A 276 3.16 5.31 -14.42
CA VAL A 276 4.48 4.75 -14.04
C VAL A 276 4.41 4.08 -12.66
N LEU A 277 3.80 4.72 -11.67
CA LEU A 277 3.67 4.17 -10.32
C LEU A 277 2.78 2.92 -10.29
N CYS A 278 1.67 2.92 -11.03
CA CYS A 278 0.83 1.73 -11.21
C CYS A 278 1.60 0.61 -11.92
N ALA A 279 2.32 0.90 -13.02
CA ALA A 279 3.10 -0.10 -13.73
C ALA A 279 4.24 -0.68 -12.88
N ALA A 280 4.89 0.13 -12.04
CA ALA A 280 5.89 -0.32 -11.08
C ALA A 280 5.30 -1.31 -10.06
N MET A 281 4.10 -1.02 -9.52
CA MET A 281 3.40 -1.93 -8.61
C MET A 281 3.00 -3.24 -9.30
N LEU A 282 2.70 -3.19 -10.60
CA LEU A 282 2.14 -4.31 -11.37
C LEU A 282 3.19 -5.08 -12.21
N CYS A 283 4.47 -4.75 -12.12
CA CYS A 283 5.50 -5.23 -13.06
C CYS A 283 5.69 -6.77 -13.09
N ASP A 284 5.28 -7.48 -12.03
CA ASP A 284 5.40 -8.94 -11.91
C ASP A 284 4.05 -9.65 -11.68
N VAL A 285 2.91 -8.98 -11.86
CA VAL A 285 1.58 -9.59 -11.60
C VAL A 285 1.06 -10.40 -12.78
N VAL A 286 1.54 -10.13 -13.99
CA VAL A 286 1.04 -10.80 -15.20
C VAL A 286 1.45 -12.27 -15.21
N GLY A 287 0.46 -13.15 -15.36
CA GLY A 287 0.64 -14.59 -15.26
C GLY A 287 0.61 -15.14 -13.83
N GLU A 288 0.56 -14.29 -12.80
CA GLU A 288 0.20 -14.68 -11.44
C GLU A 288 -1.33 -14.66 -11.30
N ASP A 289 -1.90 -15.68 -10.64
CA ASP A 289 -3.34 -15.85 -10.43
C ASP A 289 -4.24 -15.59 -11.67
N ASN A 290 -3.70 -15.83 -12.88
CA ASN A 290 -4.32 -15.58 -14.19
C ASN A 290 -4.56 -14.11 -14.57
N THR A 291 -3.89 -13.14 -13.94
CA THR A 291 -3.95 -11.73 -14.36
C THR A 291 -3.32 -11.55 -15.75
N THR A 292 -4.06 -10.96 -16.68
CA THR A 292 -3.64 -10.68 -18.07
C THR A 292 -3.33 -9.20 -18.29
N ILE A 293 -2.73 -8.86 -19.44
CA ILE A 293 -2.53 -7.45 -19.83
C ILE A 293 -3.88 -6.79 -20.11
N GLU A 294 -4.83 -7.52 -20.70
CA GLU A 294 -6.18 -7.05 -20.97
C GLU A 294 -6.91 -6.67 -19.68
N ASP A 295 -6.78 -7.48 -18.61
CA ASP A 295 -7.34 -7.13 -17.30
C ASP A 295 -6.71 -5.83 -16.75
N ILE A 296 -5.40 -5.65 -16.93
CA ILE A 296 -4.71 -4.42 -16.50
C ILE A 296 -5.16 -3.21 -17.32
N GLU A 297 -5.34 -3.34 -18.63
CA GLU A 297 -5.85 -2.26 -19.47
C GLU A 297 -7.29 -1.87 -19.10
N GLU A 298 -8.14 -2.85 -18.79
CA GLU A 298 -9.52 -2.60 -18.35
C GLU A 298 -9.56 -1.87 -17.00
N MET A 299 -8.71 -2.25 -16.06
CA MET A 299 -8.72 -1.70 -14.69
C MET A 299 -7.97 -0.38 -14.55
N PHE A 300 -6.83 -0.21 -15.26
CA PHE A 300 -5.88 0.89 -15.02
C PHE A 300 -5.63 1.76 -16.26
N GLY A 301 -6.24 1.40 -17.39
CA GLY A 301 -6.08 2.11 -18.64
C GLY A 301 -4.92 1.61 -19.49
N ARG A 302 -4.97 1.99 -20.77
CA ARG A 302 -4.07 1.50 -21.81
C ARG A 302 -2.61 1.83 -21.56
N ASP A 303 -2.30 3.01 -21.03
CA ASP A 303 -0.93 3.43 -20.77
C ASP A 303 -0.24 2.53 -19.74
N VAL A 304 -0.97 2.12 -18.69
CA VAL A 304 -0.48 1.16 -17.69
C VAL A 304 -0.29 -0.22 -18.33
N GLY A 305 -1.25 -0.68 -19.13
CA GLY A 305 -1.14 -1.97 -19.82
C GLY A 305 0.07 -2.07 -20.76
N ILE A 306 0.33 -1.00 -21.54
CA ILE A 306 1.51 -0.91 -22.41
C ILE A 306 2.79 -1.01 -21.59
N LEU A 307 2.92 -0.21 -20.52
CA LEU A 307 4.11 -0.23 -19.66
C LEU A 307 4.32 -1.61 -19.01
N VAL A 308 3.27 -2.23 -18.48
CA VAL A 308 3.37 -3.57 -17.87
C VAL A 308 3.74 -4.62 -18.92
N ALA A 309 3.20 -4.54 -20.14
CA ALA A 309 3.55 -5.46 -21.22
C ALA A 309 5.04 -5.37 -21.63
N GLU A 310 5.63 -4.17 -21.60
CA GLU A 310 7.06 -3.97 -21.83
C GLU A 310 7.93 -4.65 -20.76
N LEU A 311 7.48 -4.63 -19.50
CA LEU A 311 8.19 -5.19 -18.34
C LEU A 311 8.08 -6.72 -18.26
N CYS A 312 7.07 -7.32 -18.90
CA CYS A 312 6.80 -8.75 -18.84
C CYS A 312 7.92 -9.62 -19.45
N SER A 313 8.33 -10.64 -18.70
CA SER A 313 9.34 -11.62 -19.09
C SER A 313 8.81 -13.06 -19.23
N HIS A 314 7.56 -13.35 -18.83
CA HIS A 314 6.90 -14.67 -18.92
C HIS A 314 7.80 -15.88 -18.59
N THR A 315 8.69 -15.74 -17.60
CA THR A 315 9.59 -16.80 -17.15
C THR A 315 9.84 -16.73 -15.64
N SER A 316 10.01 -17.88 -15.01
CA SER A 316 10.39 -18.01 -13.60
C SER A 316 11.91 -18.08 -13.39
N SER A 317 12.69 -18.26 -14.46
CA SER A 317 14.15 -18.34 -14.40
C SER A 317 14.77 -16.94 -14.36
N THR A 318 15.51 -16.63 -13.30
CA THR A 318 16.22 -15.34 -13.16
C THR A 318 17.14 -15.08 -14.35
N GLU A 319 17.87 -16.08 -14.82
CA GLU A 319 18.78 -15.94 -15.97
C GLU A 319 18.01 -15.63 -17.26
N ASP A 320 16.85 -16.28 -17.48
CA ASP A 320 16.03 -16.02 -18.67
C ASP A 320 15.34 -14.65 -18.59
N LYS A 321 14.93 -14.21 -17.40
CA LYS A 321 14.46 -12.83 -17.18
C LYS A 321 15.52 -11.82 -17.65
N PHE A 322 16.77 -12.00 -17.23
CA PHE A 322 17.88 -11.15 -17.66
C PHE A 322 18.09 -11.18 -19.18
N LYS A 323 18.10 -12.36 -19.81
CA LYS A 323 18.24 -12.48 -21.27
C LYS A 323 17.12 -11.77 -22.03
N ILE A 324 15.87 -11.94 -21.58
CA ILE A 324 14.71 -11.30 -22.22
C ILE A 324 14.79 -9.78 -22.07
N GLN A 325 15.10 -9.28 -20.88
CA GLN A 325 15.26 -7.85 -20.63
C GLN A 325 16.43 -7.27 -21.46
N MET A 326 17.56 -7.98 -21.54
CA MET A 326 18.71 -7.59 -22.35
C MET A 326 18.34 -7.48 -23.83
N ASN A 327 17.64 -8.47 -24.38
CA ASN A 327 17.24 -8.48 -25.80
C ASN A 327 16.29 -7.34 -26.15
N LYS A 328 15.46 -6.88 -25.20
CA LYS A 328 14.52 -5.78 -25.39
C LYS A 328 15.08 -4.41 -24.98
N ALA A 329 16.23 -4.33 -24.34
CA ALA A 329 16.74 -3.12 -23.68
C ALA A 329 16.69 -1.86 -24.57
N HIS A 330 17.06 -1.99 -25.85
CA HIS A 330 17.06 -0.86 -26.79
C HIS A 330 15.66 -0.41 -27.24
N SER A 331 14.66 -1.30 -27.21
CA SER A 331 13.29 -1.00 -27.65
C SER A 331 12.36 -0.55 -26.53
N LEU A 332 12.78 -0.64 -25.26
CA LEU A 332 11.99 -0.22 -24.12
C LEU A 332 11.78 1.30 -24.11
N SER A 333 10.60 1.72 -23.67
CA SER A 333 10.27 3.10 -23.37
C SER A 333 11.09 3.63 -22.19
N TYR A 334 11.23 4.94 -22.10
CA TYR A 334 11.94 5.60 -21.00
C TYR A 334 11.43 5.15 -19.63
N HIS A 335 10.11 5.15 -19.42
CA HIS A 335 9.49 4.75 -18.15
C HIS A 335 9.69 3.26 -17.84
N ALA A 336 9.61 2.37 -18.84
CA ALA A 336 9.91 0.95 -18.62
C ALA A 336 11.37 0.74 -18.18
N LYS A 337 12.32 1.46 -18.78
CA LYS A 337 13.73 1.43 -18.36
C LYS A 337 13.91 1.95 -16.94
N VAL A 338 13.25 3.05 -16.57
CA VAL A 338 13.28 3.59 -15.20
C VAL A 338 12.79 2.55 -14.18
N ILE A 339 11.67 1.88 -14.45
CA ILE A 339 11.11 0.85 -13.55
C ILE A 339 12.11 -0.31 -13.39
N ILE A 340 12.76 -0.76 -14.47
CA ILE A 340 13.77 -1.82 -14.40
C ILE A 340 14.99 -1.36 -13.60
N LEU A 341 15.49 -0.14 -13.82
CA LEU A 341 16.62 0.40 -13.07
C LEU A 341 16.31 0.52 -11.57
N ALA A 342 15.14 1.03 -11.20
CA ALA A 342 14.68 1.09 -9.81
C ALA A 342 14.54 -0.31 -9.18
N GLY A 343 14.01 -1.29 -9.94
CA GLY A 343 13.99 -2.70 -9.53
C GLY A 343 15.38 -3.29 -9.28
N MET A 344 16.36 -2.95 -10.12
CA MET A 344 17.75 -3.38 -9.94
C MET A 344 18.40 -2.74 -8.72
N ILE A 345 18.14 -1.45 -8.45
CA ILE A 345 18.63 -0.76 -7.24
C ILE A 345 18.10 -1.47 -6.00
N ASP A 346 16.79 -1.72 -5.93
CA ASP A 346 16.16 -2.37 -4.79
C ASP A 346 16.72 -3.77 -4.52
N ASN A 347 16.84 -4.60 -5.56
CA ASN A 347 17.45 -5.93 -5.44
C ASN A 347 18.91 -5.86 -4.98
N CYS A 348 19.71 -4.96 -5.57
CA CYS A 348 21.13 -4.86 -5.26
C CYS A 348 21.35 -4.35 -3.83
N ARG A 349 20.61 -3.33 -3.37
CA ARG A 349 20.67 -2.82 -2.00
C ARG A 349 20.31 -3.89 -0.98
N ARG A 350 19.30 -4.73 -1.24
CA ARG A 350 19.01 -5.89 -0.39
C ARG A 350 20.18 -6.87 -0.35
N LEU A 351 20.74 -7.21 -1.51
CA LEU A 351 21.88 -8.12 -1.60
C LEU A 351 23.16 -7.57 -0.98
N GLU A 352 23.29 -6.28 -0.70
CA GLU A 352 24.41 -5.71 0.07
C GLU A 352 24.28 -6.03 1.56
N VAL A 353 23.05 -6.08 2.07
CA VAL A 353 22.74 -6.29 3.50
C VAL A 353 22.49 -7.76 3.83
N PHE A 354 21.87 -8.50 2.91
CA PHE A 354 21.43 -9.87 3.12
C PHE A 354 22.11 -10.85 2.17
N GLU A 355 22.43 -12.02 2.70
CA GLU A 355 22.85 -13.16 1.89
C GLU A 355 21.62 -14.06 1.66
N PRO A 356 21.18 -14.23 0.39
CA PRO A 356 20.05 -15.09 0.07
C PRO A 356 20.29 -16.52 0.55
N GLN A 357 19.26 -17.16 1.11
CA GLN A 357 19.43 -18.52 1.61
C GLN A 357 19.75 -19.48 0.46
N GLY A 358 20.80 -20.27 0.62
CA GLY A 358 21.22 -21.27 -0.37
C GLY A 358 22.07 -20.72 -1.52
N TRP A 359 22.38 -19.42 -1.52
CA TRP A 359 23.32 -18.86 -2.49
C TRP A 359 24.77 -19.07 -2.06
N SER A 360 25.61 -19.46 -3.02
CA SER A 360 27.06 -19.36 -2.85
C SER A 360 27.52 -17.93 -3.11
N GLN A 361 28.69 -17.56 -2.59
CA GLN A 361 29.34 -16.29 -2.92
C GLN A 361 29.43 -16.09 -4.45
N GLN A 362 29.74 -17.14 -5.20
CA GLN A 362 29.81 -17.09 -6.66
C GLN A 362 28.47 -16.73 -7.32
N MET A 363 27.35 -17.25 -6.80
CA MET A 363 26.00 -16.93 -7.30
C MET A 363 25.67 -15.45 -7.07
N ARG A 364 26.03 -14.93 -5.90
CA ARG A 364 25.87 -13.50 -5.56
C ARG A 364 26.71 -12.61 -6.48
N GLU A 365 27.98 -12.94 -6.68
CA GLU A 365 28.85 -12.23 -7.62
C GLU A 365 28.34 -12.30 -9.07
N ASN A 366 27.79 -13.44 -9.48
CA ASN A 366 27.20 -13.59 -10.82
C ASN A 366 25.96 -12.71 -11.00
N TYR A 367 25.12 -12.60 -9.97
CA TYR A 367 23.97 -11.70 -9.99
C TYR A 367 24.41 -10.25 -10.20
N PHE A 368 25.39 -9.75 -9.42
CA PHE A 368 25.90 -8.39 -9.60
C PHE A 368 26.49 -8.17 -11.00
N LYS A 369 27.16 -9.17 -11.59
CA LYS A 369 27.64 -9.09 -12.99
C LYS A 369 26.50 -8.99 -14.00
N TRP A 370 25.44 -9.80 -13.86
CA TRP A 370 24.27 -9.73 -14.74
C TRP A 370 23.51 -8.41 -14.58
N ALA A 371 23.31 -7.96 -13.34
CA ALA A 371 22.69 -6.68 -13.04
C ALA A 371 23.49 -5.52 -13.66
N PHE A 372 24.82 -5.51 -13.51
CA PHE A 372 25.68 -4.52 -14.14
C PHE A 372 25.57 -4.51 -15.67
N GLN A 373 25.57 -5.70 -16.31
CA GLN A 373 25.40 -5.80 -17.76
C GLN A 373 24.06 -5.26 -18.22
N LEU A 374 22.97 -5.66 -17.57
CA LEU A 374 21.62 -5.18 -17.90
C LEU A 374 21.52 -3.67 -17.72
N CYS A 375 21.96 -3.15 -16.57
CA CYS A 375 21.92 -1.72 -16.32
C CYS A 375 22.76 -0.96 -17.35
N THR A 376 23.92 -1.49 -17.76
CA THR A 376 24.74 -0.89 -18.84
C THR A 376 23.99 -0.83 -20.17
N ALA A 377 23.21 -1.86 -20.52
CA ALA A 377 22.37 -1.84 -21.72
C ALA A 377 21.20 -0.84 -21.62
N LEU A 378 20.80 -0.48 -20.40
CA LEU A 378 19.77 0.51 -20.09
C LEU A 378 20.34 1.90 -19.79
N ALA A 379 21.66 2.10 -19.88
CA ALA A 379 22.31 3.37 -19.54
C ALA A 379 21.84 4.53 -20.43
N ASN A 380 22.07 5.76 -19.96
CA ASN A 380 21.52 6.99 -20.55
C ASN A 380 19.99 7.06 -20.47
N THR A 381 19.41 6.43 -19.45
CA THR A 381 18.00 6.56 -19.11
C THR A 381 17.83 7.64 -18.06
N HIS A 382 18.35 7.46 -16.84
CA HIS A 382 18.07 8.36 -15.73
C HIS A 382 19.32 8.66 -14.92
N PRO A 383 19.81 9.92 -14.89
CA PRO A 383 21.11 10.25 -14.30
C PRO A 383 21.19 9.93 -12.81
N GLN A 384 20.13 10.20 -12.04
CA GLN A 384 20.13 9.93 -10.59
C GLN A 384 20.13 8.43 -10.26
N LEU A 385 19.32 7.61 -10.93
CA LEU A 385 19.31 6.16 -10.72
C LEU A 385 20.63 5.51 -11.17
N GLU A 386 21.22 5.99 -12.26
CA GLU A 386 22.54 5.55 -12.71
C GLU A 386 23.65 5.89 -11.70
N LEU A 387 23.55 7.06 -11.04
CA LEU A 387 24.46 7.43 -9.95
C LEU A 387 24.33 6.50 -8.73
N GLU A 388 23.11 6.14 -8.36
CA GLU A 388 22.85 5.20 -7.25
C GLU A 388 23.40 3.80 -7.56
N LEU A 389 23.20 3.32 -8.79
CA LEU A 389 23.79 2.08 -9.27
C LEU A 389 25.33 2.14 -9.31
N ASP A 390 25.91 3.26 -9.73
CA ASP A 390 27.37 3.47 -9.70
C ASP A 390 27.95 3.32 -8.29
N ASN A 391 27.25 3.81 -7.25
CA ASN A 391 27.68 3.66 -5.86
C ASN A 391 27.71 2.18 -5.45
N ILE A 392 26.69 1.40 -5.84
CA ILE A 392 26.63 -0.05 -5.62
C ILE A 392 27.77 -0.74 -6.37
N TRP A 393 27.99 -0.42 -7.65
CA TRP A 393 29.05 -1.02 -8.46
C TRP A 393 30.44 -0.82 -7.86
N ILE A 394 30.75 0.39 -7.39
CA ILE A 394 32.00 0.68 -6.69
C ILE A 394 32.16 -0.22 -5.45
N GLY A 395 31.10 -0.35 -4.65
CA GLY A 395 31.08 -1.22 -3.47
C GLY A 395 31.39 -2.69 -3.80
N GLN A 396 30.97 -3.16 -4.98
CA GLN A 396 31.23 -4.51 -5.48
C GLN A 396 32.53 -4.65 -6.30
N GLY A 397 33.34 -3.59 -6.43
CA GLY A 397 34.57 -3.61 -7.23
C GLY A 397 34.35 -3.62 -8.75
N LEU A 398 33.15 -3.27 -9.20
CA LEU A 398 32.78 -3.12 -10.61
C LEU A 398 33.07 -1.70 -11.11
N LYS A 399 33.17 -1.52 -12.43
CA LYS A 399 33.40 -0.21 -13.04
C LYS A 399 32.11 0.61 -13.01
N LYS A 400 32.25 1.94 -13.00
CA LYS A 400 31.14 2.86 -13.25
C LYS A 400 30.57 2.71 -14.65
N PHE A 401 29.35 3.20 -14.86
CA PHE A 401 28.83 3.45 -16.20
C PHE A 401 29.86 4.24 -17.04
N PRO A 402 29.99 3.93 -18.34
CA PRO A 402 30.83 4.72 -19.22
C PRO A 402 30.36 6.17 -19.19
N MET A 403 31.25 7.11 -18.82
CA MET A 403 30.92 8.54 -18.79
C MET A 403 30.35 8.96 -20.14
N GLN A 404 29.22 9.67 -20.11
CA GLN A 404 28.72 10.37 -21.28
C GLN A 404 29.82 11.27 -21.83
N SER A 405 30.23 11.07 -23.09
CA SER A 405 30.82 12.16 -23.84
C SER A 405 29.76 13.25 -23.91
N LYS A 406 30.02 14.40 -23.29
CA LYS A 406 29.28 15.63 -23.60
C LYS A 406 29.57 15.97 -25.06
N GLU A 407 28.90 15.32 -25.99
CA GLU A 407 28.72 15.93 -27.30
C GLU A 407 27.67 17.02 -27.08
N GLU A 408 28.15 18.26 -26.98
CA GLU A 408 27.31 19.43 -27.16
C GLU A 408 26.47 19.22 -28.42
N PRO A 409 25.15 19.51 -28.41
CA PRO A 409 24.38 19.45 -29.63
C PRO A 409 25.04 20.38 -30.63
N GLN A 410 25.61 19.81 -31.70
CA GLN A 410 26.05 20.58 -32.84
C GLN A 410 24.80 21.25 -33.41
N CYS A 411 24.68 22.55 -33.19
CA CYS A 411 23.79 23.40 -33.98
C CYS A 411 24.10 23.14 -35.46
N ILE A 412 23.15 22.54 -36.17
CA ILE A 412 23.03 22.60 -37.63
C ILE A 412 21.64 23.09 -37.95
#